data_AF-A0A9D1CXM1-F1
#
_entry.id   AF-A0A9D1CXM1-F1
#
_cell.length_a   1.000
_cell.length_b   1.000
_cell.length_c   1.000
_cell.angle_alpha   90.00
_cell.angle_beta   90.00
_cell.angle_gamma   90.00
#
_symmetry.space_group_name_H-M   'P 1'
#
loop_
_entity.id
_entity.type
_entity.pdbx_description
1 polymer ?
#
loop_
_entity_poly.entity_id
_entity_poly.type
_entity_poly.pdbx_seq_one_letter_code
_entity_poly.pdbx_strand_id
1 'polypeptide(L)'
;MAQAKSEKNIHPQNSDLCRTDLIYFSAIPWVDYTAMTLPAMTNRAGTDDQTYNTVPCVGWGKYVREGEKFQMSMHMKISHAFVDGKPLADAFNNIQSAVKSLDFGGSSGLPPRTLVK
;
A
#
# COMPACT_ATOMS: atom_id res chain seq x y z
N MET A 1 30.92 -2.25 -9.91
CA MET A 1 29.77 -1.35 -10.20
C MET A 1 28.79 -1.90 -11.24
N ALA A 2 29.13 -2.93 -12.04
CA ALA A 2 28.23 -3.50 -13.05
C ALA A 2 27.28 -4.61 -12.52
N GLN A 3 27.66 -5.32 -11.45
CA GLN A 3 26.87 -6.44 -10.90
C GLN A 3 25.61 -6.03 -10.14
N ALA A 4 25.62 -4.89 -9.44
CA ALA A 4 24.47 -4.44 -8.63
C ALA A 4 23.23 -4.06 -9.45
N LYS A 5 23.36 -3.87 -10.78
CA LYS A 5 22.24 -3.59 -11.68
C LYS A 5 21.58 -4.86 -12.24
N SER A 6 22.21 -6.02 -12.08
CA SER A 6 21.74 -7.31 -12.62
C SER A 6 21.00 -8.16 -11.59
N GLU A 7 21.12 -7.84 -10.31
CA GLU A 7 20.41 -8.56 -9.27
C GLU A 7 18.94 -8.15 -9.31
N LYS A 8 18.11 -9.06 -9.84
CA LYS A 8 16.68 -9.01 -9.60
C LYS A 8 16.51 -9.05 -8.08
N ASN A 9 15.79 -8.09 -7.51
CA ASN A 9 15.37 -8.14 -6.11
C ASN A 9 14.30 -9.24 -5.95
N ILE A 10 14.74 -10.49 -6.06
CA ILE A 10 13.90 -11.68 -5.87
C ILE A 10 14.05 -12.10 -4.42
N HIS A 11 13.02 -11.82 -3.63
CA HIS A 11 12.84 -12.52 -2.36
C HIS A 11 12.67 -14.01 -2.68
N PRO A 12 13.30 -14.94 -1.95
CA PRO A 12 13.23 -16.38 -2.27
C PRO A 12 11.81 -16.96 -2.26
N GLN A 13 10.85 -16.27 -1.66
CA GLN A 13 9.42 -16.61 -1.65
C GLN A 13 8.59 -15.85 -2.70
N ASN A 14 9.22 -15.00 -3.50
CA ASN A 14 8.63 -14.24 -4.60
C ASN A 14 9.42 -14.51 -5.89
N SER A 15 9.74 -15.79 -6.12
CA SER A 15 10.46 -16.25 -7.33
C SER A 15 9.59 -16.17 -8.58
N ASP A 16 8.28 -16.15 -8.40
CA ASP A 16 7.28 -16.25 -9.46
C ASP A 16 6.71 -14.85 -9.76
N LEU A 17 7.45 -14.08 -10.55
CA LEU A 17 7.07 -12.71 -10.95
C LEU A 17 5.73 -12.64 -11.72
N CYS A 18 5.25 -13.77 -12.23
CA CYS A 18 3.99 -13.90 -12.98
C CYS A 18 2.74 -14.13 -12.11
N ARG A 19 2.86 -14.13 -10.77
CA ARG A 19 1.72 -14.34 -9.87
C ARG A 19 0.77 -13.14 -9.88
N THR A 20 -0.50 -13.39 -10.19
CA THR A 20 -1.57 -12.38 -10.27
C THR A 20 -2.59 -12.48 -9.14
N ASP A 21 -2.55 -13.55 -8.34
CA ASP A 21 -3.41 -13.83 -7.18
C ASP A 21 -2.86 -13.20 -5.88
N LEU A 22 -2.27 -12.02 -6.00
CA LEU A 22 -1.64 -11.28 -4.91
C LEU A 22 -2.34 -9.95 -4.68
N ILE A 23 -2.12 -9.37 -3.50
CA ILE A 23 -2.38 -7.96 -3.22
C ILE A 23 -1.09 -7.41 -2.60
N TYR A 24 -0.56 -6.33 -3.16
CA TYR A 24 0.62 -5.70 -2.61
C TYR A 24 0.25 -4.76 -1.47
N PHE A 25 1.03 -4.80 -0.40
CA PHE A 25 0.85 -3.94 0.76
C PHE A 25 2.12 -3.13 1.02
N SER A 26 1.96 -1.82 1.26
CA SER A 26 3.06 -0.93 1.59
C SER A 26 2.70 -0.03 2.77
N ALA A 27 3.63 0.15 3.72
CA ALA A 27 3.47 1.10 4.80
C ALA A 27 4.64 2.08 4.78
N ILE A 28 4.32 3.37 4.77
CA ILE A 28 5.27 4.48 4.87
C ILE A 28 5.00 5.19 6.21
N PRO A 29 5.45 4.61 7.34
CA PRO A 29 5.00 5.02 8.68
C PRO A 29 5.54 6.40 9.11
N TRP A 30 6.44 6.98 8.33
CA TRP A 30 7.09 8.27 8.60
C TRP A 30 6.49 9.44 7.82
N VAL A 31 5.69 9.20 6.77
CA VAL A 31 5.06 10.28 5.97
C VAL A 31 3.55 10.31 6.23
N ASP A 32 3.06 11.46 6.68
CA ASP A 32 1.65 11.81 6.58
C ASP A 32 1.43 12.52 5.23
N TYR A 33 0.68 11.89 4.34
CA TYR A 33 0.45 12.38 2.96
C TYR A 33 -1.03 12.56 2.70
N THR A 34 -1.40 13.53 1.86
CA THR A 34 -2.79 13.72 1.42
C THR A 34 -3.10 12.93 0.16
N ALA A 35 -2.10 12.71 -0.70
CA ALA A 35 -2.21 11.94 -1.92
C ALA A 35 -0.89 11.21 -2.20
N MET A 36 -1.00 10.01 -2.79
CA MET A 36 0.14 9.21 -3.19
C MET A 36 -0.21 8.47 -4.48
N THR A 37 0.63 8.65 -5.50
CA THR A 37 0.49 7.97 -6.78
C THR A 37 1.67 7.04 -6.97
N LEU A 38 1.39 5.74 -7.09
CA LEU A 38 2.37 4.77 -7.53
C LEU A 38 2.44 4.85 -9.06
N PRO A 39 3.58 5.25 -9.66
CA PRO A 39 3.69 5.32 -11.10
C PRO A 39 3.48 3.93 -11.70
N ALA A 40 2.71 3.87 -12.79
CA ALA A 40 2.63 2.67 -13.60
C ALA A 40 4.05 2.38 -14.11
N MET A 41 4.59 1.22 -13.72
CA MET A 41 5.90 0.82 -14.23
C MET A 41 5.66 0.34 -15.65
N THR A 42 5.96 1.20 -16.63
CA THR A 42 6.16 0.74 -17.99
C THR A 42 7.48 -0.01 -17.97
N ASN A 43 7.45 -1.33 -18.03
CA ASN A 43 8.68 -2.10 -18.16
C ASN A 43 9.49 -1.61 -19.36
N ARG A 44 10.80 -1.88 -19.33
CA ARG A 44 11.67 -1.61 -20.47
C ARG A 44 11.07 -2.23 -21.74
N ALA A 45 11.19 -1.53 -22.87
CA ALA A 45 10.78 -2.06 -24.16
C ALA A 45 11.35 -3.49 -24.35
N GLY A 46 10.46 -4.47 -24.57
CA GLY A 46 10.81 -5.90 -24.68
C GLY A 46 10.55 -6.76 -23.44
N THR A 47 9.99 -6.20 -22.35
CA THR A 47 9.51 -7.00 -21.20
C THR A 47 7.98 -7.08 -21.25
N ASP A 48 7.46 -8.29 -21.35
CA ASP A 48 6.03 -8.65 -21.46
C ASP A 48 5.28 -8.60 -20.11
N ASP A 49 6.01 -8.65 -19.00
CA ASP A 49 5.43 -8.79 -17.66
C ASP A 49 4.77 -7.52 -17.09
N GLN A 50 3.58 -7.16 -17.56
CA GLN A 50 2.81 -6.02 -17.05
C GLN A 50 2.06 -6.35 -15.73
N THR A 51 2.36 -7.47 -15.08
CA THR A 51 1.61 -7.96 -13.91
C THR A 51 1.56 -6.91 -12.79
N TYR A 52 2.64 -6.14 -12.59
CA TYR A 52 2.71 -5.06 -11.61
C TYR A 52 1.63 -3.97 -11.79
N ASN A 53 1.20 -3.73 -13.02
CA ASN A 53 0.17 -2.75 -13.35
C ASN A 53 -1.24 -3.32 -13.17
N THR A 54 -1.39 -4.64 -13.08
CA THR A 54 -2.68 -5.32 -12.92
C THR A 54 -3.02 -5.65 -11.46
N VAL A 55 -1.99 -6.00 -10.67
CA VAL A 55 -2.16 -6.39 -9.26
C VAL A 55 -2.46 -5.17 -8.38
N PRO A 56 -3.58 -5.18 -7.61
CA PRO A 56 -3.91 -4.13 -6.67
C PRO A 56 -2.78 -3.91 -5.65
N CYS A 57 -2.45 -2.65 -5.40
CA CYS A 57 -1.55 -2.26 -4.32
C CYS A 57 -2.28 -1.35 -3.36
N VAL A 58 -2.18 -1.64 -2.07
CA VAL A 58 -2.75 -0.85 -0.99
C VAL A 58 -1.61 -0.35 -0.11
N GLY A 59 -1.68 0.90 0.34
CA GLY A 59 -0.72 1.34 1.32
C GLY A 59 -1.18 2.44 2.25
N TRP A 60 -0.43 2.57 3.35
CA TRP A 60 -0.74 3.45 4.48
C TRP A 60 0.41 4.39 4.81
N GLY A 61 0.04 5.57 5.29
CA GLY A 61 0.96 6.58 5.80
C GLY A 61 1.14 6.51 7.31
N LYS A 62 1.76 7.55 7.85
CA LYS A 62 1.86 7.82 9.27
C LYS A 62 0.47 8.09 9.84
N TYR A 63 0.17 7.51 11.00
CA TYR A 63 -1.03 7.89 11.75
C TYR A 63 -0.79 9.20 12.52
N VAL A 64 -1.82 10.04 12.56
CA VAL A 64 -1.79 11.35 13.23
C VAL A 64 -3.00 11.48 14.14
N ARG A 65 -2.79 12.09 15.30
CA ARG A 65 -3.88 12.37 16.24
C ARG A 65 -4.60 13.63 15.82
N GLU A 66 -5.91 13.54 15.63
CA GLU A 66 -6.81 14.67 15.37
C GLU A 66 -7.89 14.70 16.47
N GLY A 67 -7.68 15.53 17.48
CA GLY A 67 -8.53 15.59 18.67
C GLY A 67 -8.56 14.26 19.43
N GLU A 68 -9.74 13.65 19.51
CA GLU A 68 -9.95 12.35 20.18
C GLU A 68 -9.78 11.15 19.23
N LYS A 69 -9.52 11.38 17.94
CA LYS A 69 -9.40 10.33 16.92
C LYS A 69 -7.97 10.23 16.41
N PHE A 70 -7.65 9.07 15.85
CA PHE A 70 -6.47 8.89 15.02
C PHE A 70 -6.91 8.79 13.56
N GLN A 71 -6.25 9.57 12.70
CA GLN A 71 -6.39 9.48 11.25
C GLN A 71 -5.13 8.86 10.65
N MET A 72 -5.27 8.18 9.52
CA MET A 72 -4.15 7.60 8.79
C MET A 72 -4.45 7.68 7.30
N SER A 73 -3.50 8.20 6.53
CA SER A 73 -3.62 8.27 5.08
C SER A 73 -3.55 6.89 4.46
N MET A 74 -4.37 6.66 3.44
CA MET A 74 -4.41 5.42 2.69
C MET A 74 -4.51 5.73 1.20
N HIS A 75 -3.82 4.95 0.38
CA HIS A 75 -3.94 4.99 -1.07
C HIS A 75 -4.12 3.58 -1.63
N MET A 76 -4.75 3.49 -2.80
CA MET A 76 -4.88 2.24 -3.56
C MET A 76 -4.55 2.50 -5.03
N LYS A 77 -3.71 1.64 -5.59
CA LYS A 77 -3.40 1.58 -7.02
C LYS A 77 -4.09 0.35 -7.59
N ILE A 78 -4.99 0.57 -8.53
CA ILE A 78 -5.76 -0.47 -9.23
C ILE A 78 -5.64 -0.27 -10.74
N SER A 79 -5.98 -1.30 -11.50
CA SER A 79 -6.12 -1.21 -12.95
C SER A 79 -7.58 -0.98 -13.32
N HIS A 80 -7.85 0.10 -14.06
CA HIS A 80 -9.19 0.39 -14.59
C HIS A 80 -9.68 -0.62 -15.63
N ALA A 81 -8.81 -1.52 -16.13
CA ALA A 81 -9.26 -2.63 -16.95
C ALA A 81 -10.10 -3.66 -16.15
N PHE A 82 -9.98 -3.67 -14.81
CA PHE A 82 -10.64 -4.64 -13.94
C PHE A 82 -11.53 -4.02 -12.86
N VAL A 83 -11.24 -2.79 -12.44
CA VAL A 83 -11.91 -2.16 -11.30
C VAL A 83 -12.44 -0.77 -11.68
N ASP A 84 -13.75 -0.64 -11.60
CA ASP A 84 -14.46 0.64 -11.74
C ASP A 84 -14.54 1.40 -10.40
N GLY A 85 -15.05 2.63 -10.45
CA GLY A 85 -15.17 3.49 -9.27
C GLY A 85 -16.05 2.93 -8.15
N LYS A 86 -17.12 2.20 -8.47
CA LYS A 86 -18.03 1.65 -7.45
C LYS A 86 -17.37 0.56 -6.59
N PRO A 87 -16.78 -0.51 -7.16
CA PRO A 87 -16.03 -1.49 -6.37
C PRO A 87 -14.89 -0.86 -5.54
N LEU A 88 -14.22 0.16 -6.09
CA LEU A 88 -13.18 0.89 -5.36
C LEU A 88 -13.73 1.62 -4.13
N ALA A 89 -14.86 2.33 -4.28
CA ALA A 89 -15.52 3.01 -3.17
C ALA A 89 -16.02 2.02 -2.10
N ASP A 90 -16.59 0.89 -2.52
CA ASP A 90 -17.03 -0.16 -1.60
C ASP A 90 -15.85 -0.74 -0.81
N ALA A 91 -14.69 -0.92 -1.45
CA ALA A 91 -13.48 -1.36 -0.76
C ALA A 91 -13.04 -0.37 0.35
N PHE A 92 -13.03 0.94 0.09
CA PHE A 92 -12.73 1.94 1.12
C PHE A 92 -13.72 1.87 2.30
N ASN A 93 -15.02 1.79 2.01
CA ASN A 93 -16.07 1.70 3.05
C ASN A 93 -15.96 0.43 3.88
N ASN A 94 -15.67 -0.70 3.24
CA ASN A 94 -15.51 -1.99 3.90
C ASN A 94 -14.27 -2.01 4.79
N ILE A 95 -13.14 -1.45 4.31
CA ILE A 95 -11.91 -1.32 5.11
C ILE A 95 -12.17 -0.43 6.33
N GLN A 96 -12.83 0.71 6.15
CA GLN A 96 -13.17 1.60 7.26
C GLN A 96 -14.09 0.92 8.28
N SER A 97 -15.08 0.15 7.82
CA SER A 97 -16.00 -0.60 8.69
C SER A 97 -15.29 -1.72 9.43
N ALA A 98 -14.41 -2.45 8.74
CA ALA A 98 -13.58 -3.50 9.32
C ALA A 98 -12.70 -2.92 10.43
N VAL A 99 -11.94 -1.86 10.16
CA VAL A 99 -11.09 -1.18 11.15
C VAL A 99 -11.90 -0.70 12.36
N LYS A 100 -13.10 -0.17 12.15
CA LYS A 100 -13.99 0.27 13.24
C LYS A 100 -14.48 -0.91 14.11
N SER A 101 -14.66 -2.09 13.53
CA SER A 101 -15.11 -3.29 14.24
C SER A 101 -13.99 -4.02 14.98
N LEU A 102 -12.72 -3.69 14.72
CA LEU A 102 -11.59 -4.28 15.42
C LEU A 102 -11.57 -3.79 16.87
N ASP A 103 -11.80 -4.72 17.80
CA ASP A 103 -11.53 -4.49 19.22
C ASP A 103 -10.06 -4.81 19.49
N PHE A 104 -9.24 -3.77 19.60
CA PHE A 104 -7.89 -3.90 20.13
C PHE A 104 -8.01 -3.99 21.65
N GLY A 105 -8.34 -5.18 22.17
CA GLY A 105 -8.55 -5.44 23.59
C GLY A 105 -7.60 -4.59 24.46
N GLY A 106 -8.18 -3.65 25.21
CA GLY A 106 -7.45 -2.48 25.68
C GLY A 106 -6.33 -2.78 26.68
N SER A 107 -5.21 -2.06 26.56
CA SER A 107 -4.54 -1.42 27.69
C SER A 107 -3.40 -0.48 27.24
N SER A 108 -3.35 0.69 27.90
CA SER A 108 -2.23 1.63 28.04
C SER A 108 -1.67 2.31 26.79
N GLY A 109 -2.10 3.57 26.61
CA GLY A 109 -1.28 4.70 26.17
C GLY A 109 -0.25 4.44 25.08
N LEU A 110 -0.57 4.87 23.85
CA LEU A 110 0.47 5.32 22.92
C LEU A 110 0.67 6.83 23.10
N PRO A 111 1.60 7.27 23.98
CA PRO A 111 2.09 8.64 24.00
C PRO A 111 2.94 8.94 22.75
N PRO A 112 3.19 10.23 22.44
CA PRO A 112 3.60 10.64 21.11
C PRO A 112 5.00 10.14 20.81
N ARG A 113 5.20 9.46 19.67
CA ARG A 113 6.53 9.43 19.06
C ARG A 113 6.76 10.80 18.43
N THR A 114 7.18 11.74 19.26
CA THR A 114 7.84 12.97 18.88
C THR A 114 9.04 12.58 18.01
N LEU A 115 8.89 12.66 16.70
CA LEU A 115 10.03 12.88 15.82
C LEU A 115 10.30 14.38 15.92
N VAL A 116 11.10 14.73 16.92
CA VAL A 116 11.84 16.00 16.95
C VAL A 116 12.65 16.03 15.65
N LYS A 117 12.42 17.06 14.84
CA LYS A 117 13.50 17.62 14.03
C LYS A 117 14.20 18.66 14.89
#